data_AF-A0A850R5R3-F1
#
_entry.id   AF-A0A850R5R3-F1
#
_cell.length_a   1.000
_cell.length_b   1.000
_cell.length_c   1.000
_cell.angle_alpha   90.00
_cell.angle_beta   90.00
_cell.angle_gamma   90.00
#
_symmetry.space_group_name_H-M   'P 1'
#
loop_
_entity.id
_entity.type
_entity.pdbx_description
1 polymer ?
#
loop_
_entity_poly.entity_id
_entity_poly.type
_entity_poly.pdbx_seq_one_letter_code
_entity_poly.pdbx_strand_id
1 'polypeptide(L)'
;TLCKGRFDVNLDGNDKRYHALEEPTSLNTLEILPELFKANIASVKIEGRQRSPAYVEQVTRTWRAAIDRYLANPEGYSVDPAWNQCLGNVSEGRQTTLGAYHRKWQ
;
A
#
# COMPACT_ATOMS: atom_id res chain seq x y z
N THR A 1 -16.99 5.78 7.37
CA THR A 1 -15.92 6.56 8.03
C THR A 1 -15.76 7.87 7.30
N LEU A 2 -15.76 9.00 8.01
CA LEU A 2 -15.73 10.35 7.41
C LEU A 2 -14.53 10.54 6.47
N CYS A 3 -13.35 10.06 6.89
CA CYS A 3 -12.09 10.17 6.15
C CYS A 3 -12.09 9.52 4.75
N LYS A 4 -12.92 8.50 4.51
CA LYS A 4 -13.04 7.83 3.19
C LYS A 4 -14.37 8.14 2.49
N GLY A 5 -15.15 9.06 3.04
CA GLY A 5 -16.42 9.49 2.46
C GLY A 5 -16.23 10.20 1.12
N ARG A 6 -17.25 10.14 0.28
CA ARG A 6 -17.37 11.02 -0.89
C ARG A 6 -18.35 12.12 -0.57
N PHE A 7 -17.99 13.34 -0.92
CA PHE A 7 -18.76 14.55 -0.66
C PHE A 7 -19.00 15.29 -1.96
N ASP A 8 -20.12 15.99 -2.05
CA ASP A 8 -20.35 16.90 -3.17
C ASP A 8 -19.56 18.18 -2.89
N VAL A 9 -18.55 18.43 -3.73
CA VAL A 9 -17.62 19.56 -3.61
C VAL A 9 -17.58 20.35 -4.91
N ASN A 10 -17.55 21.67 -4.79
CA ASN A 10 -17.33 22.55 -5.92
C ASN A 10 -15.81 22.69 -6.15
N LEU A 11 -15.31 22.09 -7.23
CA LEU A 11 -13.92 22.17 -7.65
C LEU A 11 -13.85 22.97 -8.96
N ASP A 12 -13.19 24.13 -8.93
CA ASP A 12 -13.05 25.04 -10.08
C ASP A 12 -14.39 25.37 -10.76
N GLY A 13 -15.44 25.65 -9.97
CA GLY A 13 -16.77 25.99 -10.47
C GLY A 13 -17.63 24.79 -10.88
N ASN A 14 -17.14 23.55 -10.73
CA ASN A 14 -17.88 22.33 -11.06
C ASN A 14 -18.20 21.52 -9.81
N ASP A 15 -19.48 21.22 -9.58
CA ASP A 15 -19.90 20.31 -8.52
C ASP A 15 -19.55 18.86 -8.89
N LYS A 16 -18.71 18.22 -8.08
CA LYS A 16 -18.30 16.83 -8.23
C LYS A 16 -18.38 16.08 -6.92
N ARG A 17 -18.78 14.82 -7.01
CA ARG A 17 -18.68 13.89 -5.89
C ARG A 17 -17.24 13.37 -5.79
N TYR A 18 -16.50 13.81 -4.76
CA TYR A 18 -15.06 13.57 -4.62
C TYR A 18 -14.68 13.15 -3.20
N HIS A 19 -13.52 12.49 -3.07
CA HIS A 19 -12.90 12.15 -1.79
C HIS A 19 -12.14 13.35 -1.23
N ALA A 20 -12.88 14.31 -0.66
CA ALA A 20 -12.32 15.59 -0.22
C ALA A 20 -11.26 15.50 0.89
N LEU A 21 -11.25 14.41 1.66
CA LEU A 21 -10.32 14.22 2.78
C LEU A 21 -9.16 13.29 2.39
N GLU A 22 -9.47 12.05 2.02
CA GLU A 22 -8.45 11.09 1.62
C GLU A 22 -8.98 10.11 0.57
N GLU A 23 -8.25 9.96 -0.52
CA GLU A 23 -8.55 8.96 -1.54
C GLU A 23 -8.37 7.55 -0.95
N PRO A 24 -9.24 6.60 -1.32
CA PRO A 24 -9.11 5.22 -0.89
C PRO A 24 -7.90 4.60 -1.58
N THR A 25 -6.75 4.71 -0.92
CA THR A 25 -5.48 4.12 -1.35
C THR A 25 -5.01 3.12 -0.31
N SER A 26 -4.26 2.12 -0.76
CA SER A 26 -3.62 1.14 0.11
C SER A 26 -2.11 1.32 0.08
N LEU A 27 -1.46 1.15 1.22
CA LEU A 27 0.00 1.21 1.28
C LEU A 27 0.59 -0.06 0.65
N ASN A 28 1.40 0.10 -0.40
CA ASN A 28 2.22 -0.98 -0.95
C ASN A 28 3.67 -0.49 -1.03
N THR A 29 4.53 -1.04 -0.17
CA THR A 29 5.94 -0.63 -0.04
C THR A 29 6.90 -1.72 -0.47
N LEU A 30 6.44 -2.72 -1.24
CA LEU A 30 7.32 -3.78 -1.75
C LEU A 30 8.44 -3.23 -2.65
N GLU A 31 8.20 -2.14 -3.37
CA GLU A 31 9.21 -1.48 -4.22
C GLU A 31 10.35 -0.88 -3.41
N ILE A 32 10.06 -0.36 -2.21
CA ILE A 32 11.07 0.27 -1.35
C ILE A 32 11.65 -0.69 -0.31
N LEU A 33 11.42 -1.99 -0.46
CA LEU A 33 11.89 -3.00 0.50
C LEU A 33 13.42 -2.93 0.71
N PRO A 34 14.27 -2.76 -0.32
CA PRO A 34 15.71 -2.55 -0.14
C PRO A 34 16.05 -1.35 0.76
N GLU A 35 15.33 -0.24 0.61
CA GLU A 35 15.50 0.97 1.40
C GLU A 35 15.08 0.75 2.86
N LEU A 36 14.01 -0.01 3.11
CA LEU A 36 13.59 -0.37 4.46
C LEU A 36 14.67 -1.20 5.17
N PHE A 37 15.28 -2.15 4.47
CA PHE A 37 16.40 -2.93 5.00
C PHE A 37 17.64 -2.07 5.25
N LYS A 38 17.99 -1.18 4.31
CA LYS A 38 19.10 -0.23 4.48
C LYS A 38 18.89 0.70 5.68
N ALA A 39 17.65 1.03 6.01
CA ALA A 39 17.28 1.83 7.18
C ALA A 39 17.28 1.02 8.50
N ASN A 40 17.71 -0.25 8.48
CA ASN A 40 17.69 -1.17 9.63
C ASN A 40 16.29 -1.37 10.23
N ILE A 41 15.24 -1.35 9.40
CA ILE A 41 13.89 -1.71 9.86
C ILE A 41 13.86 -3.21 10.18
N ALA A 42 13.62 -3.53 11.44
CA ALA A 42 13.62 -4.92 11.92
C ALA A 42 12.26 -5.63 11.77
N SER A 43 11.16 -4.90 11.59
CA SER A 43 9.83 -5.49 11.52
C SER A 43 8.85 -4.68 10.68
N VAL A 44 7.91 -5.38 10.04
CA VAL A 44 6.76 -4.81 9.34
C VAL A 44 5.50 -5.29 10.04
N LYS A 45 4.59 -4.37 10.35
CA LYS A 45 3.29 -4.70 10.95
C LYS A 45 2.21 -4.66 9.89
N ILE A 46 1.54 -5.80 9.71
CA ILE A 46 0.33 -5.91 8.87
C ILE A 46 -0.88 -5.78 9.81
N GLU A 47 -1.70 -4.76 9.61
CA GLU A 47 -2.91 -4.52 10.39
C GLU A 47 -4.13 -5.00 9.60
N GLY A 48 -4.92 -5.90 10.21
CA GLY A 48 -6.07 -6.55 9.57
C GLY A 48 -7.41 -6.22 10.20
N ARG A 49 -7.54 -5.12 10.96
CA ARG A 49 -8.81 -4.78 11.63
C ARG A 49 -9.89 -4.57 10.59
N GLN A 50 -11.05 -5.18 10.86
CA GLN A 50 -12.18 -5.18 9.92
C GLN A 50 -11.83 -5.76 8.54
N ARG A 51 -10.87 -6.70 8.47
CA ARG A 51 -10.56 -7.51 7.28
C ARG A 51 -10.87 -8.98 7.53
N SER A 52 -11.14 -9.71 6.45
CA SER A 52 -11.38 -11.16 6.52
C SER A 52 -10.06 -11.92 6.77
N PRO A 53 -10.11 -13.15 7.32
CA PRO A 53 -8.92 -13.99 7.43
C PRO A 53 -8.21 -14.22 6.10
N ALA A 54 -8.97 -14.45 5.01
CA ALA A 54 -8.43 -14.64 3.67
C ALA A 54 -7.64 -13.41 3.17
N TYR A 55 -8.11 -12.19 3.47
CA TYR A 55 -7.38 -10.95 3.16
C TYR A 55 -6.02 -10.92 3.88
N VAL A 56 -6.03 -11.19 5.19
CA VAL A 56 -4.82 -11.12 6.01
C VAL A 56 -3.81 -12.17 5.55
N GLU A 57 -4.28 -13.40 5.29
CA GLU A 57 -3.45 -14.47 4.74
C GLU A 57 -2.77 -14.06 3.43
N GLN A 58 -3.55 -13.51 2.49
CA GLN A 58 -3.06 -13.12 1.17
C GLN A 58 -1.97 -12.04 1.27
N VAL A 59 -2.21 -10.99 2.06
CA VAL A 59 -1.23 -9.91 2.28
C VAL A 59 0.02 -10.44 2.97
N THR A 60 -0.13 -11.22 4.05
CA THR A 60 1.01 -11.78 4.80
C THR A 60 1.85 -12.70 3.94
N ARG A 61 1.25 -13.57 3.13
CA ARG A 61 1.95 -14.49 2.23
C ARG A 61 2.76 -13.74 1.18
N THR A 62 2.18 -12.71 0.57
CA THR A 62 2.88 -11.87 -0.42
C THR A 62 4.07 -11.14 0.20
N TRP A 63 3.88 -10.53 1.38
CA TRP A 63 4.97 -9.87 2.09
C TRP A 63 6.09 -10.84 2.49
N ARG A 64 5.74 -12.03 2.98
CA ARG A 64 6.73 -13.06 3.33
C ARG A 64 7.57 -13.46 2.12
N ALA A 65 6.93 -13.73 0.98
CA ALA A 65 7.62 -14.09 -0.26
C ALA A 65 8.57 -12.96 -0.75
N ALA A 66 8.15 -11.70 -0.63
CA ALA A 66 8.99 -10.56 -0.98
C ALA A 66 10.22 -10.43 -0.07
N ILE A 67 10.02 -10.56 1.24
CA ILE A 67 11.12 -10.51 2.21
C ILE A 67 12.07 -11.69 1.99
N ASP A 68 11.57 -12.91 1.78
CA ASP A 68 12.40 -14.08 1.52
C ASP A 68 13.23 -13.92 0.24
N ARG A 69 12.63 -13.37 -0.83
CA ARG A 69 13.35 -13.09 -2.07
C ARG A 69 14.46 -12.05 -1.87
N TYR A 70 14.18 -10.99 -1.12
CA TYR A 70 15.20 -9.99 -0.80
C TYR A 70 16.34 -10.60 0.01
N LEU A 71 16.04 -11.36 1.07
CA LEU A 71 17.07 -11.98 1.92
C LEU A 71 17.94 -12.99 1.16
N ALA A 72 17.38 -13.68 0.17
CA ALA A 72 18.12 -14.64 -0.66
C ALA A 72 19.06 -13.96 -1.68
N ASN A 73 18.66 -12.82 -2.24
CA ASN A 73 19.47 -12.06 -3.20
C ASN A 73 19.12 -10.57 -3.18
N PRO A 74 19.72 -9.79 -2.26
CA PRO A 74 19.43 -8.36 -2.12
C PRO A 74 19.71 -7.56 -3.40
N GLU A 75 20.83 -7.83 -4.07
CA GLU A 75 21.29 -7.13 -5.28
C GLU A 75 20.39 -7.42 -6.49
N GLY A 76 19.73 -8.58 -6.51
CA GLY A 76 18.80 -8.98 -7.57
C GLY A 76 17.32 -8.81 -7.23
N TYR A 77 17.00 -8.13 -6.11
CA TYR A 77 15.61 -7.97 -5.71
C TYR A 77 14.83 -7.13 -6.73
N SER A 78 13.68 -7.65 -7.13
CA SER A 78 12.69 -6.97 -7.96
C SER A 78 11.30 -7.43 -7.54
N VAL A 79 10.33 -6.54 -7.55
CA VAL A 79 8.95 -6.89 -7.19
C VAL A 79 8.38 -7.86 -8.22
N ASP A 80 7.77 -8.96 -7.78
CA ASP A 80 7.02 -9.85 -8.67
C ASP A 80 5.76 -9.11 -9.17
N PRO A 81 5.49 -9.06 -10.48
CA PRO A 81 4.21 -8.56 -10.98
C PRO A 81 3.00 -9.26 -10.35
N ALA A 82 3.10 -10.55 -10.02
CA ALA A 82 2.04 -11.29 -9.35
C ALA A 82 1.77 -10.79 -7.92
N TRP A 83 2.79 -10.29 -7.22
CA TRP A 83 2.62 -9.68 -5.90
C TRP A 83 1.90 -8.35 -5.98
N ASN A 84 2.26 -7.50 -6.95
CA ASN A 84 1.54 -6.25 -7.17
C ASN A 84 0.08 -6.50 -7.56
N GLN A 85 -0.19 -7.49 -8.40
CA GLN A 85 -1.56 -7.88 -8.73
C GLN A 85 -2.33 -8.38 -7.49
N CYS A 86 -1.69 -9.23 -6.70
CA CYS A 86 -2.24 -9.77 -5.46
C CYS A 86 -2.64 -8.65 -4.48
N LEU A 87 -1.73 -7.72 -4.20
CA LEU A 87 -1.97 -6.57 -3.32
C LEU A 87 -2.98 -5.58 -3.93
N GLY A 88 -2.93 -5.34 -5.24
CA GLY A 88 -3.89 -4.48 -5.93
C GLY A 88 -5.33 -5.00 -5.86
N ASN A 89 -5.54 -6.32 -5.95
CA ASN A 89 -6.86 -6.94 -5.85
C ASN A 89 -7.52 -6.75 -4.47
N VAL A 90 -6.71 -6.66 -3.42
CA VAL A 90 -7.18 -6.46 -2.05
C VAL A 90 -7.13 -4.99 -1.61
N SER A 91 -6.57 -4.11 -2.44
CA SER A 91 -6.45 -2.68 -2.14
C SER A 91 -7.77 -1.96 -2.35
N GLU A 92 -8.18 -1.15 -1.38
CA GLU A 92 -9.33 -0.25 -1.57
C GLU A 92 -9.05 0.66 -2.77
N GLY A 93 -10.03 0.82 -3.67
CA GLY A 93 -9.88 1.62 -4.89
C GLY A 93 -8.91 1.07 -5.94
N ARG A 94 -8.25 -0.08 -5.69
CA ARG A 94 -7.14 -0.62 -6.50
C ARG A 94 -5.97 0.34 -6.71
N GLN A 95 -5.87 1.39 -5.90
CA GLN A 95 -4.80 2.36 -5.94
C GLN A 95 -3.83 2.08 -4.79
N THR A 96 -2.53 2.08 -5.10
CA THR A 96 -1.48 1.95 -4.09
C THR A 96 -0.69 3.23 -3.94
N THR A 97 -0.27 3.53 -2.72
CA THR A 97 0.60 4.67 -2.40
C THR A 97 1.82 4.17 -1.63
N LEU A 98 2.95 4.88 -1.71
CA LEU A 98 4.06 4.73 -0.75
C LEU A 98 3.81 5.53 0.53
N GLY A 99 2.66 6.20 0.64
CA GLY A 99 2.28 7.01 1.79
C GLY A 99 3.25 8.17 2.01
N ALA A 100 3.71 8.33 3.24
CA ALA A 100 4.64 9.39 3.64
C ALA A 100 5.98 9.36 2.90
N TYR A 101 6.35 8.23 2.26
CA TYR A 101 7.57 8.11 1.47
C TYR A 101 7.45 8.70 0.06
N HIS A 102 6.24 8.95 -0.46
CA HIS A 102 6.05 9.62 -1.75
C HIS A 102 5.97 11.15 -1.63
N ARG A 103 5.64 11.68 -0.44
CA ARG A 103 5.50 13.13 -0.23
C ARG A 103 6.87 13.75 0.06
N LYS A 104 7.25 14.76 -0.74
CA LYS A 104 8.30 15.70 -0.34
C LYS A 104 7.76 16.51 0.84
N TRP A 105 8.29 16.27 2.03
CA TRP A 105 8.01 17.11 3.19
C TRP A 105 8.60 18.51 2.93
N GLN A 106 7.78 19.55 3.06
CA GLN A 106 8.20 20.96 3.08
C GLN A 106 8.33 21.43 4.53
#